data_AF-A0A081BZH8-F1
#
_entry.id   AF-A0A081BZH8-F1
#
_cell.length_a   1.000
_cell.length_b   1.000
_cell.length_c   1.000
_cell.angle_alpha   90.00
_cell.angle_beta   90.00
_cell.angle_gamma   90.00
#
_symmetry.space_group_name_H-M   'P 1'
#
loop_
_entity.id
_entity.type
_entity.pdbx_description
1 polymer ?
#
loop_
_entity_poly.entity_id
_entity_poly.type
_entity_poly.pdbx_seq_one_letter_code
_entity_poly.pdbx_strand_id
1 'polypeptide(L)'
;MVRLASGFPVGMGTAGCACGALTGGVMALGLKFGRTTAGAAMPGMFEAAKELHDRFIMRRKSTCCRVLIKPFTFGSPEHLGQCIKITGEVASDVIELLSREETPEHLKKNCWEVKQCGREPEGINVQELGACPAATASYADGVNDGKNGGRCCWVIAGTFCGGKMQGTFAKKFGNCQRCNFYQMVKQEQGGSFWLSATILDKIRTQHVPFEDGDGI
;
A
#
# COMPACT_ATOMS: atom_id res chain seq x y z
N MET A 1 -20.82 14.19 -6.58
CA MET A 1 -20.03 14.60 -5.39
C MET A 1 -20.74 15.65 -4.53
N VAL A 2 -21.38 16.69 -5.09
CA VAL A 2 -22.07 17.75 -4.32
C VAL A 2 -23.03 17.21 -3.25
N ARG A 3 -23.89 16.24 -3.59
CA ARG A 3 -24.82 15.61 -2.62
C ARG A 3 -24.11 14.95 -1.43
N LEU A 4 -22.96 14.29 -1.67
CA LEU A 4 -22.19 13.63 -0.60
C LEU A 4 -21.51 14.65 0.32
N ALA A 5 -21.06 15.78 -0.22
CA ALA A 5 -20.32 16.80 0.53
C ALA A 5 -21.22 17.85 1.21
N SER A 6 -22.54 17.79 1.01
CA SER A 6 -23.48 18.84 1.44
C SER A 6 -23.52 19.06 2.95
N GLY A 7 -23.09 18.07 3.76
CA GLY A 7 -23.03 18.19 5.21
C GLY A 7 -21.77 18.87 5.77
N PHE A 8 -20.74 19.09 4.96
CA PHE A 8 -19.44 19.60 5.44
C PHE A 8 -19.30 21.11 5.65
N PRO A 9 -20.14 22.00 5.05
CA PRO A 9 -20.03 23.43 5.30
C PRO A 9 -20.04 23.79 6.80
N VAL A 10 -19.26 24.81 7.15
CA VAL A 10 -19.07 25.30 8.54
C VAL A 10 -18.58 24.19 9.49
N GLY A 11 -17.88 23.23 8.91
CA GLY A 11 -17.15 22.16 9.59
C GLY A 11 -18.00 21.02 10.12
N MET A 12 -18.94 20.52 9.30
CA MET A 12 -19.92 19.45 9.57
C MET A 12 -21.31 19.95 9.98
N GLY A 13 -21.87 20.90 9.26
CA GLY A 13 -23.24 21.35 9.47
C GLY A 13 -23.32 22.24 10.71
N THR A 14 -22.51 23.31 10.70
CA THR A 14 -22.42 24.34 11.76
C THR A 14 -21.91 23.90 13.12
N ALA A 15 -21.60 22.61 13.30
CA ALA A 15 -20.93 22.07 14.49
C ALA A 15 -19.56 22.71 14.77
N GLY A 16 -18.93 23.34 13.78
CA GLY A 16 -17.69 24.09 13.93
C GLY A 16 -16.43 23.24 14.09
N CYS A 17 -16.50 21.95 13.73
CA CYS A 17 -15.40 20.98 13.84
C CYS A 17 -14.43 21.11 12.66
N ALA A 18 -14.04 20.02 12.00
CA ALA A 18 -13.03 20.05 10.94
C ALA A 18 -13.49 20.85 9.71
N CYS A 19 -12.63 21.72 9.17
CA CYS A 19 -12.91 22.50 7.97
C CYS A 19 -13.46 21.63 6.83
N GLY A 20 -14.56 22.08 6.21
CA GLY A 20 -15.21 21.33 5.13
C GLY A 20 -14.32 21.16 3.89
N ALA A 21 -13.50 22.16 3.56
CA ALA A 21 -12.55 22.07 2.45
C ALA A 21 -11.51 20.97 2.69
N LEU A 22 -10.88 20.97 3.87
CA LEU A 22 -9.88 19.95 4.23
C LEU A 22 -10.49 18.55 4.23
N THR A 23 -11.67 18.38 4.83
CA THR A 23 -12.33 17.07 4.89
C THR A 23 -12.76 16.58 3.51
N GLY A 24 -13.31 17.48 2.69
CA GLY A 24 -13.62 17.19 1.29
C GLY A 24 -12.39 16.84 0.46
N GLY A 25 -11.25 17.48 0.72
CA GLY A 25 -9.97 17.16 0.09
C GLY A 25 -9.48 15.77 0.44
N VAL A 26 -9.54 15.37 1.72
CA VAL A 26 -9.22 13.99 2.15
C VAL A 26 -10.14 12.98 1.46
N MET A 27 -11.43 13.28 1.34
CA MET A 27 -12.35 12.41 0.59
C MET A 27 -11.99 12.29 -0.89
N ALA A 28 -11.57 13.39 -1.53
CA ALA A 28 -11.15 13.38 -2.92
C ALA A 28 -9.86 12.55 -3.13
N LEU A 29 -8.92 12.58 -2.19
CA LEU A 29 -7.74 11.70 -2.23
C LEU A 29 -8.12 10.21 -2.24
N GLY A 30 -9.22 9.85 -1.58
CA GLY A 30 -9.78 8.50 -1.61
C GLY A 30 -10.19 8.00 -2.99
N LEU A 31 -10.37 8.89 -3.99
CA LEU A 31 -10.64 8.48 -5.37
C LEU A 31 -9.45 7.75 -6.01
N LYS A 32 -8.22 8.04 -5.56
CA LYS A 32 -6.99 7.39 -6.06
C LYS A 32 -6.42 6.42 -5.04
N PHE A 33 -6.26 6.86 -3.79
CA PHE A 33 -5.55 6.10 -2.78
C PHE A 33 -6.48 5.27 -1.87
N GLY A 34 -7.80 5.42 -2.04
CA GLY A 34 -8.77 4.75 -1.19
C GLY A 34 -8.92 3.27 -1.48
N ARG A 35 -9.35 2.53 -0.46
CA ARG A 35 -9.75 1.12 -0.57
C ARG A 35 -11.20 1.00 -1.08
N THR A 36 -11.48 -0.06 -1.83
CA THR A 36 -12.84 -0.42 -2.30
C THR A 36 -13.55 -1.42 -1.37
N THR A 37 -12.77 -2.23 -0.65
CA THR A 37 -13.28 -3.24 0.28
C THR A 37 -12.80 -2.95 1.71
N ALA A 38 -13.66 -3.22 2.69
CA ALA A 38 -13.31 -3.08 4.10
C ALA A 38 -12.08 -3.94 4.44
N GLY A 39 -11.13 -3.36 5.17
CA GLY A 39 -9.91 -4.04 5.59
C GLY A 39 -8.81 -4.15 4.52
N ALA A 40 -9.08 -3.81 3.26
CA ALA A 40 -8.03 -3.78 2.24
C ALA A 40 -6.99 -2.68 2.51
N ALA A 41 -5.77 -2.90 2.05
CA ALA A 41 -4.69 -1.93 2.08
C ALA A 41 -5.07 -0.68 1.25
N MET A 42 -4.53 0.47 1.64
CA MET A 42 -4.73 1.75 0.95
C MET A 42 -3.38 2.49 0.86
N PRO A 43 -2.45 1.99 0.03
CA PRO A 43 -1.10 2.52 -0.05
C PRO A 43 -1.13 4.00 -0.46
N GLY A 44 -0.36 4.86 0.22
CA GLY A 44 -0.28 6.30 -0.05
C GLY A 44 -1.42 7.14 0.52
N MET A 45 -2.52 6.54 1.00
CA MET A 45 -3.69 7.28 1.48
C MET A 45 -3.38 8.08 2.75
N PHE A 46 -2.70 7.45 3.72
CA PHE A 46 -2.39 8.12 4.99
C PHE A 46 -1.33 9.20 4.79
N GLU A 47 -0.34 8.94 3.94
CA GLU A 47 0.72 9.87 3.57
C GLU A 47 0.13 11.10 2.88
N ALA A 48 -0.71 10.91 1.85
CA ALA A 48 -1.35 12.00 1.13
C ALA A 48 -2.30 12.81 2.03
N ALA A 49 -3.10 12.13 2.87
CA ALA A 49 -3.99 12.82 3.81
C ALA A 49 -3.21 13.62 4.87
N LYS A 50 -2.11 13.06 5.39
CA LYS A 50 -1.23 13.75 6.33
C LYS A 50 -0.57 14.97 5.69
N GLU A 51 -0.06 14.83 4.47
CA GLU A 51 0.57 15.96 3.77
C GLU A 51 -0.44 17.09 3.51
N LEU A 52 -1.66 16.76 3.06
CA LEU A 52 -2.73 17.74 2.88
C LEU A 52 -3.07 18.46 4.19
N HIS A 53 -3.18 17.71 5.29
CA HIS A 53 -3.40 18.24 6.63
C HIS A 53 -2.26 19.18 7.06
N ASP A 54 -1.01 18.77 6.89
CA ASP A 54 0.14 19.53 7.36
C ASP A 54 0.33 20.83 6.55
N ARG A 55 0.09 20.79 5.23
CA ARG A 55 0.01 22.00 4.38
C ARG A 55 -1.07 22.96 4.90
N PHE A 56 -2.25 22.43 5.23
CA PHE A 56 -3.35 23.22 5.77
C PHE A 56 -2.98 23.89 7.10
N ILE A 57 -2.45 23.12 8.06
CA ILE A 57 -2.01 23.63 9.36
C ILE A 57 -0.88 24.65 9.21
N MET A 58 0.07 24.43 8.30
CA MET A 58 1.16 25.38 8.05
C MET A 58 0.60 26.76 7.65
N ARG A 59 -0.42 26.78 6.78
CA ARG A 59 -1.07 28.00 6.27
C ARG A 59 -2.09 28.61 7.24
N ARG A 60 -2.74 27.81 8.10
CA ARG A 60 -3.95 28.22 8.85
C ARG A 60 -3.91 27.98 10.36
N LYS A 61 -2.90 27.29 10.88
CA LYS A 61 -2.65 26.97 12.30
C LYS A 61 -3.68 26.09 13.02
N SER A 62 -4.88 25.91 12.47
CA SER A 62 -5.90 25.00 13.01
C SER A 62 -6.72 24.39 11.89
N THR A 63 -7.20 23.16 12.05
CA THR A 63 -8.22 22.55 11.17
C THR A 63 -9.64 22.88 11.61
N CYS A 64 -9.83 23.41 12.81
CA CYS A 64 -11.12 23.64 13.42
C CYS A 64 -11.80 24.87 12.79
N CYS A 65 -12.90 24.65 12.10
CA CYS A 65 -13.68 25.67 11.40
C CYS A 65 -14.12 26.79 12.34
N ARG A 66 -14.51 26.46 13.58
CA ARG A 66 -14.85 27.47 14.61
C ARG A 66 -13.67 28.40 14.91
N VAL A 67 -12.45 27.86 14.98
CA VAL A 67 -11.24 28.67 15.19
C VAL A 67 -10.96 29.53 13.97
N LEU A 68 -11.08 28.96 12.77
CA LEU A 68 -10.80 29.65 11.51
C LEU A 68 -11.74 30.82 11.24
N ILE A 69 -13.01 30.72 11.64
CA ILE A 69 -14.01 31.76 11.36
C ILE A 69 -14.20 32.73 12.54
N LYS A 70 -13.60 32.45 13.71
CA LYS A 70 -13.71 33.28 14.92
C LYS A 70 -13.46 34.78 14.69
N PRO A 71 -12.51 35.21 13.83
CA PRO A 71 -12.25 36.63 13.61
C PRO A 71 -13.34 37.38 12.83
N PHE A 72 -14.31 36.68 12.24
CA PHE A 72 -15.28 37.28 11.31
C PHE A 72 -16.70 37.26 11.87
N THR A 73 -17.52 38.23 11.43
CA THR A 73 -18.97 38.10 11.53
C THR A 73 -19.43 36.97 10.62
N PHE A 74 -20.20 36.02 11.16
CA PHE A 74 -20.66 34.88 10.38
C PHE A 74 -21.47 35.34 9.16
N GLY A 75 -21.09 34.85 7.99
CA GLY A 75 -21.72 35.20 6.71
C GLY A 75 -21.26 36.52 6.09
N SER A 76 -20.32 37.25 6.71
CA SER A 76 -19.78 38.47 6.10
C SER A 76 -19.00 38.17 4.80
N PRO A 77 -18.83 39.16 3.91
CA PRO A 77 -18.01 39.01 2.70
C PRO A 77 -16.59 38.50 2.98
N GLU A 78 -15.98 38.92 4.07
CA GLU A 78 -14.64 38.51 4.48
C GLU A 78 -14.61 37.04 4.92
N HIS A 79 -15.62 36.61 5.69
CA HIS A 79 -15.78 35.20 6.07
C HIS A 79 -15.93 34.30 4.83
N LEU A 80 -16.83 34.67 3.91
CA LEU A 80 -17.06 33.91 2.69
C LEU A 80 -15.83 33.93 1.78
N GLY A 81 -15.18 35.07 1.66
CA GLY A 81 -13.93 35.23 0.91
C GLY A 81 -12.82 34.32 1.42
N GLN A 82 -12.66 34.20 2.74
CA GLN A 82 -11.74 33.22 3.33
C GLN A 82 -12.11 31.78 2.95
N CYS A 83 -13.38 31.40 3.08
CA CYS A 83 -13.82 30.04 2.79
C CYS A 83 -13.62 29.68 1.30
N ILE A 84 -13.87 30.62 0.39
CA ILE A 84 -13.62 30.46 -1.04
C ILE A 84 -12.12 30.26 -1.29
N LYS A 85 -11.27 31.11 -0.69
CA LYS A 85 -9.81 31.01 -0.82
C LYS A 85 -9.28 29.66 -0.31
N ILE A 86 -9.70 29.25 0.88
CA ILE A 86 -9.30 27.96 1.48
C ILE A 86 -9.72 26.80 0.56
N THR A 87 -10.93 26.87 -0.01
CA THR A 87 -11.43 25.83 -0.92
C THR A 87 -10.56 25.71 -2.16
N GLY A 88 -10.18 26.84 -2.78
CA GLY A 88 -9.30 26.85 -3.96
C GLY A 88 -7.90 26.33 -3.66
N GLU A 89 -7.31 26.73 -2.54
CA GLU A 89 -5.98 26.26 -2.12
C GLU A 89 -5.95 24.76 -1.84
N VAL A 90 -6.95 24.24 -1.12
CA VAL A 90 -7.07 22.80 -0.86
C VAL A 90 -7.32 22.03 -2.14
N ALA A 91 -8.14 22.55 -3.06
CA ALA A 91 -8.35 21.92 -4.36
C ALA A 91 -7.04 21.83 -5.16
N SER A 92 -6.22 22.89 -5.16
CA SER A 92 -4.90 22.87 -5.79
C SER A 92 -3.97 21.83 -5.16
N ASP A 93 -3.88 21.79 -3.83
CA ASP A 93 -3.07 20.80 -3.11
C ASP A 93 -3.50 19.36 -3.43
N VAL A 94 -4.82 19.12 -3.49
CA VAL A 94 -5.37 17.80 -3.84
C VAL A 94 -5.02 17.43 -5.27
N ILE A 95 -5.13 18.35 -6.23
CA ILE A 95 -4.74 18.08 -7.62
C ILE A 95 -3.26 17.69 -7.68
N GLU A 96 -2.37 18.43 -7.02
CA GLU A 96 -0.94 18.09 -6.96
C GLU A 96 -0.71 16.68 -6.39
N LEU A 97 -1.37 16.35 -5.28
CA LEU A 97 -1.23 15.04 -4.64
C LEU A 97 -1.76 13.91 -5.53
N LEU A 98 -2.89 14.12 -6.22
CA LEU A 98 -3.47 13.15 -7.15
C LEU A 98 -2.63 12.98 -8.43
N SER A 99 -2.02 14.07 -8.91
CA SER A 99 -1.21 14.08 -10.13
C SER A 99 0.20 13.50 -9.96
N ARG A 100 0.67 13.25 -8.74
CA ARG A 100 1.96 12.60 -8.51
C ARG A 100 1.96 11.16 -9.04
N GLU A 101 3.07 10.76 -9.66
CA GLU A 101 3.32 9.34 -9.93
C GLU A 101 3.44 8.58 -8.61
N GLU A 102 2.94 7.35 -8.59
CA GLU A 102 3.06 6.49 -7.41
C GLU A 102 4.54 6.18 -7.16
N THR A 103 5.01 6.37 -5.93
CA THR A 103 6.38 6.00 -5.59
C THR A 103 6.55 4.49 -5.69
N PRO A 104 7.71 3.98 -6.14
CA PRO A 104 7.99 2.53 -6.27
C PRO A 104 7.74 1.71 -5.00
N GLU A 105 7.68 2.38 -3.84
CA GLU A 105 7.39 1.80 -2.54
C GLU A 105 6.00 1.16 -2.44
N HIS A 106 5.05 1.54 -3.33
CA HIS A 106 3.67 1.06 -3.32
C HIS A 106 3.29 0.09 -4.47
N LEU A 107 4.20 -0.19 -5.40
CA LEU A 107 4.06 -1.18 -6.48
C LEU A 107 5.19 -2.21 -6.43
N LYS A 108 5.38 -2.78 -5.24
CA LYS A 108 6.41 -3.78 -4.96
C LYS A 108 6.12 -5.06 -5.75
N LYS A 109 6.94 -5.31 -6.77
CA LYS A 109 6.74 -6.43 -7.70
C LYS A 109 7.05 -7.78 -7.05
N ASN A 110 6.28 -8.80 -7.43
CA ASN A 110 6.54 -10.20 -7.12
C ASN A 110 7.58 -10.81 -8.07
N CYS A 111 8.13 -11.97 -7.71
CA CYS A 111 9.19 -12.59 -8.49
C CYS A 111 8.78 -12.89 -9.93
N TRP A 112 7.53 -13.27 -10.19
CA TRP A 112 7.05 -13.59 -11.53
C TRP A 112 6.91 -12.34 -12.41
N GLU A 113 6.56 -11.19 -11.85
CA GLU A 113 6.51 -9.92 -12.59
C GLU A 113 7.91 -9.43 -13.00
N VAL A 114 8.91 -9.65 -12.14
CA VAL A 114 10.31 -9.26 -12.43
C VAL A 114 11.01 -10.27 -13.33
N LYS A 115 10.71 -11.57 -13.17
CA LYS A 115 11.33 -12.63 -13.98
C LYS A 115 10.59 -12.90 -15.28
N GLN A 116 9.34 -12.45 -15.40
CA GLN A 116 8.47 -12.67 -16.55
C GLN A 116 8.45 -14.15 -16.97
N CYS A 117 8.35 -15.05 -16.00
CA CYS A 117 8.42 -16.49 -16.25
C CYS A 117 7.11 -17.10 -16.75
N GLY A 118 5.99 -16.36 -16.67
CA GLY A 118 4.68 -16.82 -17.13
C GLY A 118 4.09 -17.98 -16.32
N ARG A 119 4.49 -18.12 -15.05
CA ARG A 119 4.05 -19.21 -14.15
C ARG A 119 3.26 -18.72 -12.94
N GLU A 120 2.89 -17.45 -12.92
CA GLU A 120 1.82 -16.90 -12.10
C GLU A 120 0.47 -17.56 -12.43
N PRO A 121 -0.56 -17.46 -11.58
CA PRO A 121 -1.90 -17.95 -11.93
C PRO A 121 -2.34 -17.39 -13.28
N GLU A 122 -2.85 -18.26 -14.16
CA GLU A 122 -3.25 -17.92 -15.53
C GLU A 122 -2.10 -17.51 -16.47
N GLY A 123 -0.85 -17.64 -16.03
CA GLY A 123 0.32 -17.37 -16.85
C GLY A 123 0.46 -18.31 -18.05
N ILE A 124 1.08 -17.81 -19.13
CA ILE A 124 1.24 -18.51 -20.42
C ILE A 124 1.89 -19.90 -20.32
N ASN A 125 2.75 -20.11 -19.31
CA ASN A 125 3.50 -21.36 -19.13
C ASN A 125 2.87 -22.27 -18.07
N VAL A 126 1.70 -21.93 -17.52
CA VAL A 126 1.03 -22.74 -16.49
C VAL A 126 0.55 -24.08 -17.05
N GLN A 127 0.05 -24.12 -18.28
CA GLN A 127 -0.46 -25.37 -18.88
C GLN A 127 0.66 -26.41 -19.08
N GLU A 128 1.86 -25.96 -19.44
CA GLU A 128 3.00 -26.84 -19.72
C GLU A 128 3.85 -27.13 -18.47
N LEU A 129 4.13 -26.10 -17.65
CA LEU A 129 5.10 -26.21 -16.55
C LEU A 129 4.44 -26.20 -15.17
N GLY A 130 3.13 -26.02 -15.09
CA GLY A 130 2.38 -25.84 -13.84
C GLY A 130 2.61 -24.47 -13.19
N ALA A 131 1.68 -24.06 -12.33
CA ALA A 131 1.82 -22.82 -11.56
C ALA A 131 3.06 -22.88 -10.64
N CYS A 132 3.76 -21.75 -10.49
CA CYS A 132 4.94 -21.67 -9.63
C CYS A 132 4.51 -21.76 -8.15
N PRO A 133 5.17 -22.59 -7.31
CA PRO A 133 4.86 -22.66 -5.89
C PRO A 133 4.90 -21.31 -5.17
N ALA A 134 5.81 -20.40 -5.55
CA ALA A 134 5.83 -19.06 -4.98
C ALA A 134 4.58 -18.24 -5.33
N ALA A 135 3.98 -18.48 -6.49
CA ALA A 135 2.79 -17.77 -6.94
C ALA A 135 1.49 -18.31 -6.33
N THR A 136 1.54 -19.48 -5.69
CA THR A 136 0.38 -20.13 -5.06
C THR A 136 0.53 -20.35 -3.55
N ALA A 137 1.71 -20.09 -2.97
CA ALA A 137 1.99 -20.21 -1.53
C ALA A 137 1.28 -19.12 -0.70
N SER A 138 -0.03 -19.27 -0.52
CA SER A 138 -0.87 -18.34 0.26
C SER A 138 -0.45 -18.22 1.73
N TYR A 139 0.16 -19.26 2.30
CA TYR A 139 0.74 -19.23 3.65
C TYR A 139 1.89 -18.22 3.82
N ALA A 140 2.46 -17.74 2.70
CA ALA A 140 3.52 -16.75 2.71
C ALA A 140 3.03 -15.33 2.35
N ASP A 141 1.71 -15.14 2.16
CA ASP A 141 1.15 -13.85 1.78
C ASP A 141 1.49 -12.74 2.78
N GLY A 142 1.72 -11.53 2.24
CA GLY A 142 2.15 -10.35 2.98
C GLY A 142 3.62 -10.35 3.40
N VAL A 143 4.38 -11.45 3.23
CA VAL A 143 5.82 -11.45 3.54
C VAL A 143 6.53 -10.48 2.60
N ASN A 144 7.27 -9.54 3.19
CA ASN A 144 7.92 -8.45 2.45
C ASN A 144 6.93 -7.74 1.52
N ASP A 145 5.71 -7.42 1.96
CA ASP A 145 4.67 -6.76 1.15
C ASP A 145 4.39 -7.46 -0.20
N GLY A 146 4.63 -8.77 -0.26
CA GLY A 146 4.41 -9.58 -1.45
C GLY A 146 3.06 -10.29 -1.42
N LYS A 147 2.59 -10.68 -2.61
CA LYS A 147 1.46 -11.60 -2.76
C LYS A 147 1.97 -13.04 -2.71
N ASN A 148 1.31 -13.91 -1.96
CA ASN A 148 1.72 -15.30 -1.74
C ASN A 148 3.23 -15.37 -1.38
N GLY A 149 3.99 -16.28 -1.99
CA GLY A 149 5.45 -16.36 -1.85
C GLY A 149 6.23 -15.42 -2.78
N GLY A 150 5.58 -14.46 -3.43
CA GLY A 150 6.15 -13.67 -4.53
C GLY A 150 7.35 -12.82 -4.15
N ARG A 151 7.38 -12.25 -2.94
CA ARG A 151 8.51 -11.47 -2.41
C ARG A 151 9.32 -12.21 -1.35
N CYS A 152 9.20 -13.54 -1.32
CA CYS A 152 10.03 -14.43 -0.52
C CYS A 152 10.35 -15.75 -1.24
N CYS A 153 10.31 -15.76 -2.57
CA CYS A 153 10.39 -16.99 -3.38
C CYS A 153 11.63 -17.85 -3.10
N TRP A 154 12.69 -17.26 -2.54
CA TRP A 154 13.90 -17.95 -2.11
C TRP A 154 13.69 -18.95 -0.96
N VAL A 155 12.70 -18.72 -0.08
CA VAL A 155 12.35 -19.67 1.00
C VAL A 155 11.30 -20.71 0.59
N ILE A 156 10.60 -20.51 -0.52
CA ILE A 156 9.57 -21.44 -1.00
C ILE A 156 10.24 -22.63 -1.70
N ALA A 157 9.89 -23.84 -1.28
CA ALA A 157 10.38 -25.08 -1.89
C ALA A 157 9.81 -25.26 -3.31
N GLY A 158 10.58 -25.92 -4.20
CA GLY A 158 10.12 -26.28 -5.53
C GLY A 158 9.94 -25.12 -6.51
N THR A 159 10.36 -23.89 -6.19
CA THR A 159 10.31 -22.79 -7.17
C THR A 159 11.34 -23.00 -8.28
N PHE A 160 10.99 -22.61 -9.49
CA PHE A 160 11.85 -22.76 -10.67
C PHE A 160 12.37 -21.41 -11.10
N CYS A 161 13.61 -21.08 -10.73
CA CYS A 161 14.33 -19.96 -11.33
C CYS A 161 15.28 -20.52 -12.40
N GLY A 162 15.22 -19.97 -13.62
CA GLY A 162 16.10 -20.39 -14.73
C GLY A 162 15.78 -21.77 -15.33
N GLY A 163 14.51 -22.20 -15.31
CA GLY A 163 14.07 -23.44 -15.97
C GLY A 163 14.41 -24.76 -15.24
N LYS A 164 15.04 -24.70 -14.06
CA LYS A 164 15.36 -25.89 -13.25
C LYS A 164 14.65 -25.85 -11.89
N MET A 165 14.11 -26.98 -11.45
CA MET A 165 13.54 -27.12 -10.11
C MET A 165 14.66 -26.89 -9.10
N GLN A 166 14.51 -25.87 -8.26
CA GLN A 166 15.47 -25.60 -7.20
C GLN A 166 15.12 -26.47 -5.98
N GLY A 167 16.13 -27.17 -5.43
CA GLY A 167 15.98 -28.09 -4.30
C GLY A 167 15.60 -27.41 -2.98
N THR A 168 15.85 -28.08 -1.85
CA THR A 168 15.53 -27.57 -0.50
C THR A 168 16.18 -26.23 -0.18
N PHE A 169 15.63 -25.47 0.78
CA PHE A 169 16.12 -24.14 1.20
C PHE A 169 17.65 -24.08 1.37
N ALA A 170 18.24 -25.07 2.05
CA ALA A 170 19.68 -25.14 2.32
C ALA A 170 20.55 -25.22 1.05
N LYS A 171 20.05 -25.85 -0.03
CA LYS A 171 20.78 -25.96 -1.32
C LYS A 171 20.63 -24.71 -2.20
N LYS A 172 19.63 -23.87 -1.91
CA LYS A 172 19.15 -22.79 -2.79
C LYS A 172 19.52 -21.38 -2.30
N PHE A 173 19.67 -21.20 -0.98
CA PHE A 173 19.79 -19.88 -0.36
C PHE A 173 20.99 -19.07 -0.90
N GLY A 174 22.17 -19.70 -1.04
CA GLY A 174 23.36 -19.01 -1.55
C GLY A 174 23.22 -18.46 -2.98
N ASN A 175 22.51 -19.16 -3.86
CA ASN A 175 22.23 -18.69 -5.22
C ASN A 175 21.17 -17.59 -5.23
N CYS A 176 20.16 -17.72 -4.37
CA CYS A 176 19.12 -16.71 -4.24
C CYS A 176 19.64 -15.38 -3.67
N GLN A 177 20.61 -15.39 -2.77
CA GLN A 177 21.24 -14.17 -2.29
C GLN A 177 21.92 -13.37 -3.40
N ARG A 178 22.32 -14.00 -4.51
CA ARG A 178 22.90 -13.30 -5.68
C ARG A 178 21.86 -12.96 -6.75
N CYS A 179 20.60 -13.30 -6.54
CA CYS A 179 19.54 -13.00 -7.49
C CYS A 179 19.20 -11.51 -7.45
N ASN A 180 19.16 -10.86 -8.61
CA ASN A 180 18.77 -9.44 -8.73
C ASN A 180 17.42 -9.13 -8.06
N PHE A 181 16.47 -10.09 -8.10
CA PHE A 181 15.18 -9.91 -7.43
C PHE A 181 15.29 -9.94 -5.90
N TYR A 182 16.11 -10.82 -5.33
CA TYR A 182 16.35 -10.84 -3.89
C TYR A 182 16.96 -9.51 -3.42
N GLN A 183 17.97 -9.01 -4.15
CA GLN A 183 18.64 -7.75 -3.83
C GLN A 183 17.69 -6.56 -3.94
N MET A 184 16.85 -6.53 -4.98
CA MET A 184 15.77 -5.56 -5.13
C MET A 184 14.82 -5.59 -3.93
N VAL A 185 14.31 -6.76 -3.54
CA VAL A 185 13.40 -6.86 -2.37
C VAL A 185 14.09 -6.38 -1.09
N LYS A 186 15.35 -6.75 -0.88
CA LYS A 186 16.13 -6.30 0.29
C LYS A 186 16.29 -4.78 0.31
N GLN A 187 16.59 -4.17 -0.84
CA GLN A 187 16.72 -2.72 -0.96
C GLN A 187 15.39 -2.00 -0.75
N GLU A 188 14.31 -2.48 -1.38
CA GLU A 188 12.95 -1.92 -1.27
C GLU A 188 12.34 -2.07 0.12
N GLN A 189 12.80 -3.04 0.92
CA GLN A 189 12.33 -3.23 2.29
C GLN A 189 13.16 -2.52 3.34
N GLY A 190 14.44 -2.25 3.06
CA GLY A 190 15.33 -1.58 4.01
C GLY A 190 15.29 -2.22 5.40
N GLY A 191 14.95 -1.42 6.42
CA GLY A 191 14.84 -1.87 7.81
C GLY A 191 13.68 -2.83 8.11
N SER A 192 12.68 -2.90 7.23
CA SER A 192 11.50 -3.78 7.37
C SER A 192 11.68 -5.13 6.68
N PHE A 193 12.88 -5.45 6.17
CA PHE A 193 13.14 -6.69 5.45
C PHE A 193 13.03 -7.92 6.37
N TRP A 194 12.19 -8.88 5.99
CA TRP A 194 12.05 -10.13 6.70
C TRP A 194 13.22 -11.06 6.41
N LEU A 195 13.96 -11.44 7.47
CA LEU A 195 15.06 -12.39 7.36
C LEU A 195 14.53 -13.78 7.03
N SER A 196 15.32 -14.55 6.28
CA SER A 196 14.89 -15.90 5.84
C SER A 196 14.56 -16.84 7.01
N ALA A 197 15.28 -16.73 8.13
CA ALA A 197 14.96 -17.47 9.35
C ALA A 197 13.57 -17.11 9.89
N THR A 198 13.25 -15.81 9.98
CA THR A 198 11.95 -15.30 10.43
C THR A 198 10.82 -15.73 9.50
N ILE A 199 11.06 -15.71 8.18
CA ILE A 199 10.07 -16.16 7.20
C ILE A 199 9.81 -17.67 7.37
N LEU A 200 10.87 -18.47 7.51
CA LEU A 200 10.74 -19.92 7.70
C LEU A 200 10.02 -20.27 9.01
N ASP A 201 10.26 -19.52 10.09
CA ASP A 201 9.56 -19.68 11.35
C ASP A 201 8.05 -19.41 11.22
N LYS A 202 7.69 -18.30 10.53
CA LYS A 202 6.29 -17.99 10.19
C LYS A 202 5.64 -19.10 9.37
N ILE A 203 6.33 -19.63 8.35
CA ILE A 203 5.78 -20.67 7.48
C ILE A 203 5.59 -21.99 8.25
N ARG A 204 6.55 -22.36 9.11
CA ARG A 204 6.49 -23.59 9.91
C ARG A 204 5.39 -23.56 10.96
N THR A 205 5.17 -22.41 11.60
CA THR A 205 4.11 -22.26 12.61
C THR A 205 2.70 -22.28 12.00
N GLN A 206 2.57 -22.07 10.69
CA GLN A 206 1.31 -22.18 9.95
C GLN A 206 1.12 -23.53 9.21
N HIS A 207 2.13 -24.41 9.25
CA HIS A 207 2.04 -25.79 8.76
C HIS A 207 2.07 -26.76 9.94
N VAL A 208 0.96 -27.48 10.17
CA VAL A 208 0.95 -28.70 10.99
C VAL A 208 2.01 -29.68 10.43
N PRO A 209 2.74 -30.47 11.25
CA PRO A 209 3.94 -31.17 10.81
C PRO A 209 3.66 -32.16 9.68
N PHE A 210 4.55 -32.17 8.69
CA PHE A 210 4.72 -33.23 7.72
C PHE A 210 5.31 -34.43 8.48
N GLU A 211 4.57 -35.55 8.57
CA GLU A 211 5.12 -36.80 9.11
C GLU A 211 6.18 -37.32 8.14
N ASP A 212 7.43 -37.37 8.62
CA ASP A 212 8.51 -38.13 7.98
C ASP A 212 8.16 -39.62 8.11
N GLY A 213 7.83 -40.26 6.98
CA GLY A 213 7.55 -41.68 6.90
C GLY A 213 8.48 -42.38 5.91
N ASP A 214 9.75 -42.55 6.29
CA ASP A 214 10.61 -43.63 5.78
C ASP A 214 10.79 -44.64 6.91
N GLY A 215 10.33 -45.89 6.72
CA GLY A 215 10.69 -47.00 7.60
C GLY A 215 9.76 -48.22 7.57
N ILE A 216 10.19 -49.24 6.81
CA ILE A 216 9.72 -50.64 6.67
C ILE A 216 8.77 -50.88 5.48
#